data_AF-A0A3B6KNY5-F1
#
_entry.id   AF-A0A3B6KNY5-F1
#
_cell.length_a   1.000
_cell.length_b   1.000
_cell.length_c   1.000
_cell.angle_alpha   90.00
_cell.angle_beta   90.00
_cell.angle_gamma   90.00
#
_symmetry.space_group_name_H-M   'P 1'
#
loop_
_entity.id
_entity.type
_entity.pdbx_description
1 polymer ?
#
loop_
_entity_poly.entity_id
_entity_poly.type
_entity_poly.pdbx_seq_one_letter_code
_entity_poly.pdbx_strand_id
1 'polypeptide(L)'
;MTRASTLDFWRKTQDQNNWTGPLHPVNVIRNKFPTYKNGTNGIVIKFADEPETPSLKESVDKETADLLDRRQRISVRELAMKFDKGLRNATLLSNEVKCKQVALLERDILQKNLKSVLESLRGQVAGNYNDEIEESVSMVDILPVQLSKRENELLQQKTDVTRIATSLKLGAEDAKKIVDEERTNARMEIENARAVVQRVQKVLKEKENSSQRIGKQINLYLKQT
;
A
#
# COMPACT_ATOMS: atom_id res chain seq x y z
N MET A 1 48.36 30.53 6.90
CA MET A 1 47.02 30.42 7.51
C MET A 1 46.78 28.96 7.84
N THR A 2 46.83 28.65 9.13
CA THR A 2 46.94 27.30 9.68
C THR A 2 45.58 26.86 10.22
N ARG A 3 45.06 25.70 9.81
CA ARG A 3 44.02 24.99 10.58
C ARG A 3 44.39 23.53 10.67
N ALA A 4 44.83 23.15 11.87
CA ALA A 4 45.02 21.79 12.31
C ALA A 4 43.64 21.14 12.56
N SER A 5 43.51 19.88 12.13
CA SER A 5 42.42 18.99 12.55
C SER A 5 43.02 17.99 13.53
N THR A 6 42.85 18.25 14.82
CA THR A 6 43.18 17.31 15.89
C THR A 6 41.87 16.85 16.51
N LEU A 7 41.64 15.54 16.37
CA LEU A 7 41.19 14.56 17.36
C LEU A 7 40.22 14.95 18.50
N ASP A 8 39.50 13.93 18.94
CA ASP A 8 38.85 13.76 20.25
C ASP A 8 37.35 14.08 20.34
N PHE A 9 36.53 13.11 19.92
CA PHE A 9 35.17 12.98 20.44
C PHE A 9 34.96 11.64 21.15
N TRP A 10 35.63 11.49 22.28
CA TRP A 10 35.25 10.56 23.33
C TRP A 10 35.32 11.29 24.69
N ARG A 11 34.19 11.91 25.09
CA ARG A 11 33.87 12.14 26.49
C ARG A 11 32.36 12.12 26.71
N LYS A 12 32.00 11.27 27.66
CA LYS A 12 30.69 10.97 28.21
C LYS A 12 30.19 12.11 29.11
N THR A 13 28.97 12.60 28.88
CA THR A 13 28.02 13.09 29.91
C THR A 13 26.61 13.19 29.32
N GLN A 14 25.79 12.20 29.66
CA GLN A 14 24.43 12.32 30.22
C GLN A 14 23.79 13.72 30.15
N ASP A 15 22.70 13.92 29.39
CA ASP A 15 21.34 14.05 29.96
C ASP A 15 20.24 14.34 28.90
N GLN A 16 19.01 13.88 29.21
CA GLN A 16 17.70 14.27 28.66
C GLN A 16 17.30 13.81 27.25
N ASN A 17 16.76 12.59 27.17
CA ASN A 17 15.85 12.17 26.10
C ASN A 17 14.43 12.65 26.43
N ASN A 18 13.94 13.66 25.70
CA ASN A 18 12.52 14.02 25.66
C ASN A 18 11.96 13.74 24.27
N TRP A 19 11.28 12.60 24.10
CA TRP A 19 10.18 12.54 23.16
C TRP A 19 9.09 11.57 23.60
N THR A 20 7.88 12.02 23.35
CA THR A 20 6.66 11.81 24.13
C THR A 20 5.68 11.05 23.26
N GLY A 21 5.28 9.85 23.68
CA GLY A 21 4.16 9.10 23.07
C GLY A 21 2.95 9.06 24.02
N PRO A 22 1.72 8.85 23.52
CA PRO A 22 0.49 8.98 24.32
C PRO A 22 0.41 7.90 25.41
N LEU A 23 0.26 8.35 26.65
CA LEU A 23 0.03 7.52 27.83
C LEU A 23 -1.43 7.05 27.83
N HIS A 24 -1.66 5.74 27.68
CA HIS A 24 -2.97 5.15 27.96
C HIS A 24 -3.29 5.23 29.46
N PRO A 25 -4.51 5.63 29.87
CA PRO A 25 -4.91 5.64 31.27
C PRO A 25 -5.04 4.21 31.80
N VAL A 26 -4.36 3.96 32.91
CA VAL A 26 -4.36 2.70 33.66
C VAL A 26 -5.76 2.45 34.24
N ASN A 27 -6.39 1.35 33.84
CA ASN A 27 -7.66 0.88 34.39
C ASN A 27 -7.50 0.47 35.87
N VAL A 28 -8.15 1.20 36.77
CA VAL A 28 -8.39 0.78 38.16
C VAL A 28 -9.66 -0.05 38.20
N ILE A 29 -9.56 -1.38 38.13
CA ILE A 29 -10.65 -2.27 38.58
C ILE A 29 -10.07 -3.42 39.41
N ARG A 30 -10.28 -3.25 40.72
CA ARG A 30 -10.31 -4.21 41.83
C ARG A 30 -10.78 -5.60 41.40
N ASN A 31 -9.97 -6.63 41.65
CA ASN A 31 -10.49 -7.98 41.94
C ASN A 31 -9.52 -8.77 42.83
N LYS A 32 -10.04 -9.14 44.01
CA LYS A 32 -9.49 -9.92 45.14
C LYS A 32 -8.59 -9.16 46.14
N PHE A 33 -8.80 -9.49 47.42
CA PHE A 33 -8.07 -8.88 48.55
C PHE A 33 -6.61 -9.34 48.52
N PRO A 34 -5.62 -8.44 48.70
CA PRO A 34 -4.21 -8.82 48.68
C PRO A 34 -3.87 -9.73 49.86
N THR A 35 -3.19 -10.85 49.60
CA THR A 35 -2.67 -11.73 50.66
C THR A 35 -1.35 -11.17 51.17
N TYR A 36 -1.36 -10.72 52.43
CA TYR A 36 -0.20 -10.15 53.11
C TYR A 36 0.47 -11.16 54.03
N LYS A 37 1.79 -11.03 54.21
CA LYS A 37 2.55 -11.76 55.23
C LYS A 37 3.36 -10.75 56.05
N ASN A 38 3.37 -10.88 57.37
CA ASN A 38 4.08 -9.95 58.24
C ASN A 38 5.59 -10.22 58.13
N GLY A 39 6.34 -9.24 57.62
CA GLY A 39 7.79 -9.23 57.74
C GLY A 39 8.18 -8.97 59.20
N THR A 40 9.30 -9.53 59.62
CA THR A 40 9.81 -9.53 61.00
C THR A 40 10.03 -8.12 61.60
N ASN A 41 9.93 -7.06 60.80
CA ASN A 41 10.22 -5.67 61.19
C ASN A 41 9.04 -4.69 60.96
N GLY A 42 7.79 -5.16 60.92
CA GLY A 42 6.64 -4.26 60.85
C GLY A 42 6.39 -3.59 59.48
N ILE A 43 6.95 -4.11 58.39
CA ILE A 43 6.62 -3.66 57.03
C ILE A 43 5.86 -4.79 56.30
N VAL A 44 4.70 -4.42 55.74
CA VAL A 44 3.79 -5.30 55.01
C VAL A 44 4.11 -5.23 53.52
N ILE A 45 4.58 -6.33 52.92
CA ILE A 45 4.96 -6.40 51.49
C ILE A 45 3.82 -7.05 50.68
N LYS A 46 3.34 -6.35 49.63
CA LYS A 46 2.39 -6.89 48.63
C LYS A 46 3.15 -7.64 47.55
N PHE A 47 2.76 -8.89 47.28
CA PHE A 47 3.04 -9.51 45.99
C PHE A 47 2.02 -8.98 44.97
N ALA A 48 2.48 -8.49 43.82
CA ALA A 48 1.61 -8.17 42.69
C ALA A 48 1.38 -9.45 41.89
N ASP A 49 0.11 -9.84 41.70
CA ASP A 49 -0.23 -10.90 40.75
C ASP A 49 0.10 -10.39 39.34
N GLU A 50 0.99 -11.13 38.69
CA GLU A 50 1.44 -10.90 37.33
C GLU A 50 0.22 -11.02 36.38
N PRO A 51 0.04 -10.11 35.39
CA PRO A 51 -0.94 -10.35 34.35
C PRO A 51 -0.61 -11.69 33.70
N GLU A 52 -1.59 -12.58 33.54
CA GLU A 52 -1.43 -13.76 32.67
C GLU A 52 -1.09 -13.23 31.27
N THR A 53 0.21 -13.10 31.03
CA THR A 53 0.77 -12.95 29.70
C THR A 53 0.27 -14.18 28.94
N PRO A 54 -0.31 -14.00 27.74
CA PRO A 54 -0.70 -15.14 26.93
C PRO A 54 0.52 -16.04 26.85
N SER A 55 0.33 -17.32 27.20
CA SER A 55 1.46 -18.24 27.30
C SER A 55 2.26 -18.18 26.00
N LEU A 56 3.58 -18.38 26.04
CA LEU A 56 4.43 -18.37 24.84
C LEU A 56 3.84 -19.23 23.70
N LYS A 57 3.19 -20.32 24.07
CA LYS A 57 2.47 -21.21 23.16
C LYS A 57 1.29 -20.51 22.47
N GLU A 58 0.47 -19.80 23.22
CA GLU A 58 -0.67 -19.05 22.70
C GLU A 58 -0.23 -17.88 21.80
N SER A 59 0.86 -17.19 22.14
CA SER A 59 1.43 -16.16 21.25
C SER A 59 1.95 -16.75 19.95
N VAL A 60 2.61 -17.91 20.01
CA VAL A 60 3.11 -18.62 18.82
C VAL A 60 1.95 -19.11 17.96
N ASP A 61 0.90 -19.67 18.56
CA ASP A 61 -0.26 -20.17 17.83
C ASP A 61 -1.00 -19.03 17.09
N LYS A 62 -1.13 -17.87 17.76
CA LYS A 62 -1.76 -16.67 17.18
C LYS A 62 -0.91 -16.06 16.06
N GLU A 63 0.40 -15.96 16.26
CA GLU A 63 1.34 -15.53 15.22
C GLU A 63 1.35 -16.49 14.03
N THR A 64 1.29 -17.80 14.28
CA THR A 64 1.24 -18.83 13.23
C THR A 64 -0.05 -18.74 12.43
N ALA A 65 -1.19 -18.45 13.08
CA ALA A 65 -2.47 -18.21 12.42
C ALA A 65 -2.43 -16.95 11.55
N ASP A 66 -1.90 -15.83 12.06
CA ASP A 66 -1.76 -14.57 11.32
C ASP A 66 -0.79 -14.72 10.12
N LEU A 67 0.33 -15.44 10.31
CA LEU A 67 1.26 -15.74 9.22
C LEU A 67 0.65 -16.65 8.16
N LEU A 68 -0.24 -17.58 8.54
CA LEU A 68 -0.97 -18.43 7.61
C LEU A 68 -2.01 -17.63 6.82
N ASP A 69 -2.77 -16.76 7.48
CA ASP A 69 -3.77 -15.89 6.86
C ASP A 69 -3.12 -14.92 5.85
N ARG A 70 -1.94 -14.38 6.21
CA ARG A 70 -1.16 -13.51 5.34
C ARG A 70 -0.43 -14.26 4.21
N ARG A 71 -0.31 -15.60 4.27
CA ARG A 71 0.47 -16.35 3.27
C ARG A 71 -0.38 -16.60 2.02
N GLN A 72 -0.12 -15.80 0.99
CA GLN A 72 -0.63 -16.02 -0.36
C GLN A 72 0.09 -17.21 -1.03
N ARG A 73 -0.19 -18.44 -0.55
CA ARG A 73 0.35 -19.69 -1.09
C ARG A 73 -0.29 -19.99 -2.44
N ILE A 74 0.38 -19.60 -3.52
CA ILE A 74 0.00 -20.03 -4.87
C ILE A 74 0.35 -21.53 -4.98
N SER A 75 -0.60 -22.36 -5.44
CA SER A 75 -0.32 -23.79 -5.64
C SER A 75 0.70 -24.00 -6.78
N VAL A 76 1.43 -25.13 -6.78
CA VAL A 76 2.37 -25.46 -7.88
C VAL A 76 1.67 -25.45 -9.24
N ARG A 77 0.43 -25.95 -9.31
CA ARG A 77 -0.42 -25.90 -10.50
C ARG A 77 -0.67 -24.46 -10.94
N GLU A 78 -1.01 -23.60 -10.01
CA GLU A 78 -1.33 -22.20 -10.29
C GLU A 78 -0.08 -21.38 -10.67
N LEU A 79 1.08 -21.74 -10.11
CA LEU A 79 2.36 -21.21 -10.54
C LEU A 79 2.70 -21.62 -11.98
N ALA A 80 2.51 -22.90 -12.33
CA ALA A 80 2.70 -23.39 -13.70
C ALA A 80 1.76 -22.67 -14.69
N MET A 81 0.48 -22.49 -14.34
CA MET A 81 -0.47 -21.73 -15.18
C MET A 81 -0.04 -20.28 -15.39
N LYS A 82 0.49 -19.60 -14.36
CA LYS A 82 1.01 -18.24 -14.48
C LYS A 82 2.25 -18.18 -15.38
N PHE A 83 3.15 -19.16 -15.27
CA PHE A 83 4.31 -19.29 -16.14
C PHE A 83 3.91 -19.50 -17.60
N ASP A 84 3.02 -20.44 -17.88
CA ASP A 84 2.54 -20.70 -19.24
C ASP A 84 1.86 -19.48 -19.85
N LYS A 85 1.04 -18.77 -19.07
CA LYS A 85 0.42 -17.52 -19.50
C LYS A 85 1.49 -16.45 -19.80
N GLY A 86 2.50 -16.34 -18.93
CA GLY A 86 3.64 -15.44 -19.15
C GLY A 86 4.42 -15.77 -20.41
N LEU A 87 4.71 -17.04 -20.64
CA LEU A 87 5.42 -17.53 -21.82
C LEU A 87 4.62 -17.25 -23.09
N ARG A 88 3.32 -17.57 -23.12
CA ARG A 88 2.43 -17.27 -24.26
C ARG A 88 2.40 -15.77 -24.55
N ASN A 89 2.24 -14.94 -23.53
CA ASN A 89 2.25 -13.49 -23.69
C ASN A 89 3.60 -12.98 -24.25
N ALA A 90 4.72 -13.51 -23.74
CA ALA A 90 6.04 -13.15 -24.24
C ALA A 90 6.23 -13.55 -25.72
N THR A 91 5.76 -14.72 -26.12
CA THR A 91 5.81 -15.16 -27.52
C THR A 91 4.95 -14.30 -28.44
N LEU A 92 3.74 -13.91 -28.01
CA LEU A 92 2.87 -13.00 -28.75
C LEU A 92 3.53 -11.64 -28.96
N LEU A 93 4.09 -11.06 -27.90
CA LEU A 93 4.81 -9.78 -27.98
C LEU A 93 6.04 -9.87 -28.88
N SER A 94 6.79 -10.98 -28.80
CA SER A 94 7.95 -11.20 -29.68
C SER A 94 7.54 -11.24 -31.15
N ASN A 95 6.47 -11.96 -31.47
CA ASN A 95 5.94 -12.02 -32.83
C ASN A 95 5.45 -10.66 -33.31
N GLU A 96 4.74 -9.91 -32.47
CA GLU A 96 4.28 -8.56 -32.79
C GLU A 96 5.45 -7.61 -33.12
N VAL A 97 6.53 -7.65 -32.34
CA VAL A 97 7.75 -6.86 -32.59
C VAL A 97 8.38 -7.25 -33.93
N LYS A 98 8.47 -8.55 -34.23
CA LYS A 98 8.97 -9.02 -35.53
C LYS A 98 8.10 -8.55 -36.68
N CYS A 99 6.78 -8.65 -36.58
CA CYS A 99 5.85 -8.17 -37.60
C CYS A 99 6.01 -6.66 -37.84
N LYS A 100 6.14 -5.86 -36.78
CA LYS A 100 6.40 -4.42 -36.89
C LYS A 100 7.73 -4.12 -37.60
N GLN A 101 8.78 -4.86 -37.28
CA GLN A 101 10.08 -4.69 -37.93
C GLN A 101 10.03 -5.02 -39.43
N VAL A 102 9.35 -6.12 -39.80
CA VAL A 102 9.17 -6.49 -41.21
C VAL A 102 8.38 -5.42 -41.97
N ALA A 103 7.27 -4.93 -41.39
CA ALA A 103 6.46 -3.88 -42.00
C ALA A 103 7.24 -2.58 -42.23
N LEU A 104 8.15 -2.22 -41.32
CA LEU A 104 9.03 -1.04 -41.50
C LEU A 104 10.00 -1.22 -42.67
N LEU A 105 10.59 -2.41 -42.82
CA LEU A 105 11.48 -2.71 -43.95
C LEU A 105 10.72 -2.71 -45.28
N GLU A 106 9.52 -3.29 -45.32
CA GLU A 106 8.65 -3.29 -46.50
C GLU A 106 8.24 -1.88 -46.90
N ARG A 107 7.95 -1.01 -45.92
CA ARG A 107 7.67 0.41 -46.17
C ARG A 107 8.83 1.10 -46.89
N ASP A 108 10.05 0.90 -46.41
CA ASP A 108 11.24 1.55 -47.00
C ASP A 108 11.52 1.04 -48.41
N ILE A 109 11.33 -0.27 -48.66
CA ILE A 109 11.43 -0.87 -49.98
C ILE A 109 10.36 -0.30 -50.92
N LEU A 110 9.10 -0.24 -50.47
CA LEU A 110 7.99 0.28 -51.26
C LEU A 110 8.20 1.75 -51.62
N GLN A 111 8.66 2.56 -50.66
CA GLN A 111 8.94 3.97 -50.89
C GLN A 111 10.07 4.16 -51.91
N LYS A 112 11.15 3.38 -51.82
CA LYS A 112 12.24 3.41 -52.79
C LYS A 112 11.77 2.99 -54.19
N ASN A 113 10.97 1.94 -54.27
CA ASN A 113 10.42 1.46 -55.54
C ASN A 113 9.49 2.49 -56.18
N LEU A 114 8.60 3.10 -55.38
CA LEU A 114 7.71 4.15 -55.84
C LEU A 114 8.50 5.34 -56.40
N LYS A 115 9.51 5.82 -55.66
CA LYS A 115 10.38 6.89 -56.15
C LYS A 115 11.08 6.51 -57.46
N SER A 116 11.64 5.29 -57.54
CA SER A 116 12.30 4.80 -58.75
C SER A 116 11.38 4.78 -59.98
N VAL A 117 10.11 4.37 -59.79
CA VAL A 117 9.11 4.35 -60.87
C VAL A 117 8.76 5.77 -61.31
N LEU A 118 8.54 6.69 -60.37
CA LEU A 118 8.23 8.08 -60.66
C LEU A 118 9.38 8.79 -61.38
N GLU A 119 10.64 8.55 -60.97
CA GLU A 119 11.82 9.11 -61.66
C GLU A 119 11.99 8.53 -63.08
N SER A 120 11.64 7.26 -63.29
CA SER A 120 11.66 6.66 -64.63
C SER A 120 10.61 7.28 -65.55
N LEU A 121 9.41 7.54 -65.02
CA LEU A 121 8.32 8.20 -65.75
C LEU A 121 8.65 9.67 -66.05
N ARG A 122 9.29 10.37 -65.11
CA ARG A 122 9.71 11.76 -65.27
C ARG A 122 10.59 11.99 -66.51
N GLY A 123 11.43 11.03 -66.87
CA GLY A 123 12.27 11.10 -68.07
C GLY A 123 11.56 10.74 -69.38
N GLN A 124 10.34 10.19 -69.31
CA GLN A 124 9.58 9.67 -70.45
C GLN A 124 8.36 10.53 -70.82
N VAL A 125 7.90 11.38 -69.91
CA VAL A 125 6.68 12.16 -70.07
C VAL A 125 7.00 13.60 -70.52
N ALA A 126 6.07 14.24 -71.21
CA ALA A 126 6.19 15.61 -71.72
C ALA A 126 4.89 16.40 -71.53
N GLY A 127 5.01 17.73 -71.43
CA GLY A 127 3.87 18.63 -71.24
C GLY A 127 3.32 18.59 -69.81
N ASN A 128 2.02 18.81 -69.66
CA ASN A 128 1.37 19.07 -68.35
C ASN A 128 1.50 17.92 -67.34
N TYR A 129 1.70 16.69 -67.81
CA TYR A 129 1.93 15.53 -66.94
C TYR A 129 3.31 15.53 -66.25
N ASN A 130 4.26 16.33 -66.74
CA ASN A 130 5.56 16.47 -66.08
C ASN A 130 5.46 17.19 -64.74
N ASP A 131 4.62 18.23 -64.68
CA ASP A 131 4.42 19.00 -63.46
C ASP A 131 3.74 18.13 -62.38
N GLU A 132 2.77 17.30 -62.77
CA GLU A 132 2.10 16.33 -61.86
C GLU A 132 3.07 15.24 -61.36
N ILE A 133 3.98 14.76 -62.21
CA ILE A 133 5.02 13.79 -61.81
C ILE A 133 6.04 14.45 -60.88
N GLU A 134 6.44 15.69 -61.14
CA GLU A 134 7.35 16.43 -60.28
C GLU A 134 6.72 16.70 -58.90
N GLU A 135 5.44 17.05 -58.85
CA GLU A 135 4.68 17.14 -57.60
C GLU A 135 4.64 15.79 -56.87
N SER A 136 4.36 14.70 -57.59
CA SER A 136 4.31 13.35 -57.01
C SER A 136 5.65 12.90 -56.43
N VAL A 137 6.76 13.19 -57.13
CA VAL A 137 8.13 12.94 -56.63
C VAL A 137 8.39 13.76 -55.36
N SER A 138 8.02 15.04 -55.36
CA SER A 138 8.16 15.92 -54.19
C SER A 138 7.36 15.41 -52.98
N MET A 139 6.12 14.94 -53.19
CA MET A 139 5.33 14.31 -52.13
C MET A 139 6.05 13.09 -51.56
N VAL A 140 6.55 12.18 -52.41
CA VAL A 140 7.26 10.97 -51.99
C VAL A 140 8.56 11.29 -51.23
N ASP A 141 9.22 12.39 -51.54
CA ASP A 141 10.43 12.88 -50.85
C ASP A 141 10.15 13.44 -49.46
N ILE A 142 8.96 14.00 -49.23
CA ILE A 142 8.56 14.56 -47.94
C ILE A 142 7.98 13.48 -47.00
N LEU A 143 7.40 12.41 -47.56
CA LEU A 143 6.81 11.31 -46.78
C LEU A 143 7.70 10.72 -45.66
N PRO A 144 9.02 10.44 -45.86
CA PRO A 144 9.82 9.83 -44.79
C PRO A 144 10.01 10.80 -43.62
N VAL A 145 10.09 12.11 -43.89
CA VAL A 145 10.17 13.15 -42.85
C VAL A 145 8.87 13.21 -42.04
N GLN A 146 7.71 13.18 -42.72
CA GLN A 146 6.40 13.19 -42.08
C GLN A 146 6.15 11.93 -41.22
N LEU A 147 6.52 10.76 -41.75
CA LEU A 147 6.41 9.49 -41.03
C LEU A 147 7.32 9.48 -39.79
N SER A 148 8.57 9.92 -39.93
CA SER A 148 9.50 10.03 -38.81
C SER A 148 8.99 10.99 -37.73
N LYS A 149 8.43 12.14 -38.11
CA LYS A 149 7.80 13.07 -37.16
C LYS A 149 6.66 12.41 -36.39
N ARG A 150 5.76 11.72 -37.09
CA ARG A 150 4.63 11.01 -36.47
C ARG A 150 5.09 9.87 -35.54
N GLU A 151 6.13 9.13 -35.92
CA GLU A 151 6.73 8.08 -35.09
C GLU A 151 7.29 8.66 -33.78
N ASN A 152 7.96 9.81 -33.84
CA ASN A 152 8.47 10.51 -32.66
C ASN A 152 7.35 11.01 -31.74
N GLU A 153 6.28 11.57 -32.31
CA GLU A 153 5.09 11.98 -31.55
C GLU A 153 4.43 10.80 -30.84
N LEU A 154 4.30 9.65 -31.51
CA LEU A 154 3.79 8.42 -30.92
C LEU A 154 4.70 7.88 -29.81
N LEU A 155 6.02 7.95 -29.99
CA LEU A 155 6.98 7.54 -28.97
C LEU A 155 6.86 8.42 -27.72
N GLN A 156 6.71 9.74 -27.91
CA GLN A 156 6.49 10.69 -26.82
C GLN A 156 5.14 10.44 -26.10
N GLN A 157 4.06 10.19 -26.84
CA GLN A 157 2.77 9.83 -26.24
C GLN A 157 2.87 8.55 -25.41
N LYS A 158 3.63 7.54 -25.89
CA LYS A 158 3.84 6.29 -25.17
C LYS A 158 4.58 6.52 -23.84
N THR A 159 5.61 7.36 -23.82
CA THR A 159 6.34 7.68 -22.58
C THR A 159 5.45 8.44 -21.61
N ASP A 160 4.66 9.40 -22.09
CA ASP A 160 3.72 10.16 -21.28
C ASP A 160 2.60 9.30 -20.68
N VAL A 161 2.00 8.42 -21.47
CA VAL A 161 1.00 7.45 -20.98
C VAL A 161 1.61 6.52 -19.94
N THR A 162 2.84 6.05 -20.16
CA THR A 162 3.54 5.19 -19.19
C THR A 162 3.76 5.94 -17.87
N ARG A 163 4.21 7.19 -17.94
CA ARG A 163 4.37 8.06 -16.76
C ARG A 163 3.05 8.26 -16.02
N ILE A 164 1.98 8.63 -16.72
CA ILE A 164 0.64 8.79 -16.12
C ILE A 164 0.18 7.48 -15.46
N ALA A 165 0.35 6.33 -16.13
CA ALA A 165 -0.03 5.04 -15.56
C ALA A 165 0.75 4.73 -14.27
N THR A 166 2.05 5.05 -14.21
CA THR A 166 2.82 4.88 -12.97
C THR A 166 2.35 5.80 -11.85
N SER A 167 2.08 7.08 -12.15
CA SER A 167 1.54 8.02 -11.17
C SER A 167 0.16 7.61 -10.66
N LEU A 168 -0.72 7.14 -11.55
CA LEU A 168 -2.04 6.62 -11.17
C LEU A 168 -1.94 5.38 -10.30
N LYS A 169 -1.02 4.46 -10.61
CA LYS A 169 -0.78 3.27 -9.77
C LYS A 169 -0.32 3.64 -8.37
N LEU A 170 0.60 4.60 -8.26
CA LEU A 170 1.08 5.09 -6.97
C LEU A 170 -0.04 5.78 -6.19
N GLY A 171 -0.81 6.66 -6.85
CA GLY A 171 -1.94 7.34 -6.22
C GLY A 171 -3.04 6.37 -5.77
N ALA A 172 -3.29 5.30 -6.53
CA ALA A 172 -4.25 4.27 -6.15
C ALA A 172 -3.79 3.45 -4.93
N GLU A 173 -2.50 3.10 -4.85
CA GLU A 173 -1.97 2.37 -3.70
C GLU A 173 -1.96 3.25 -2.44
N ASP A 174 -1.62 4.54 -2.57
CA ASP A 174 -1.66 5.50 -1.47
C ASP A 174 -3.08 5.72 -0.95
N ALA A 175 -4.04 5.93 -1.86
CA ALA A 175 -5.46 6.05 -1.50
C ALA A 175 -5.99 4.79 -0.79
N LYS A 176 -5.59 3.60 -1.27
CA LYS A 176 -5.94 2.33 -0.63
C LYS A 176 -5.38 2.25 0.79
N LYS A 177 -4.11 2.63 0.99
CA LYS A 177 -3.48 2.66 2.30
C LYS A 177 -4.21 3.58 3.28
N ILE A 178 -4.54 4.81 2.84
CA ILE A 178 -5.29 5.77 3.67
C ILE A 178 -6.65 5.19 4.07
N VAL A 179 -7.36 4.59 3.13
CA VAL A 179 -8.67 3.97 3.41
C VAL A 179 -8.55 2.82 4.42
N ASP A 180 -7.53 1.99 4.30
CA ASP A 180 -7.34 0.87 5.23
C ASP A 180 -6.92 1.36 6.63
N GLU A 181 -6.09 2.39 6.73
CA GLU A 181 -5.71 3.04 8.00
C GLU A 181 -6.93 3.67 8.69
N GLU A 182 -7.74 4.45 7.97
CA GLU A 182 -8.98 5.05 8.50
C GLU A 182 -9.99 3.97 8.94
N ARG A 183 -10.10 2.87 8.19
CA ARG A 183 -10.94 1.73 8.61
C ARG A 183 -10.44 1.12 9.92
N THR A 184 -9.13 0.99 10.10
CA THR A 184 -8.59 0.48 11.38
C THR A 184 -8.82 1.45 12.53
N ASN A 185 -8.64 2.76 12.31
CA ASN A 185 -8.92 3.80 13.30
C ASN A 185 -10.39 3.79 13.73
N ALA A 186 -11.31 3.80 12.76
CA ALA A 186 -12.75 3.75 13.04
C ALA A 186 -13.14 2.48 13.82
N ARG A 187 -12.54 1.32 13.51
CA ARG A 187 -12.78 0.09 14.27
C ARG A 187 -12.32 0.22 15.72
N MET A 188 -11.14 0.79 15.96
CA MET A 188 -10.63 1.03 17.31
C MET A 188 -11.51 2.01 18.09
N GLU A 189 -11.97 3.09 17.47
CA GLU A 189 -12.89 4.05 18.11
C GLU A 189 -14.23 3.42 18.47
N ILE A 190 -14.81 2.60 17.58
CA ILE A 190 -16.04 1.86 17.84
C ILE A 190 -15.85 0.90 19.02
N GLU A 191 -14.73 0.18 19.09
CA GLU A 191 -14.43 -0.74 20.19
C GLU A 191 -14.27 0.01 21.51
N ASN A 192 -13.56 1.14 21.51
CA ASN A 192 -13.40 2.01 22.67
C ASN A 192 -14.76 2.55 23.16
N ALA A 193 -15.62 3.02 22.26
CA ALA A 193 -16.96 3.49 22.59
C ALA A 193 -17.83 2.37 23.16
N ARG A 194 -17.78 1.16 22.57
CA ARG A 194 -18.47 -0.03 23.10
C ARG A 194 -17.99 -0.36 24.52
N ALA A 195 -16.69 -0.29 24.79
CA ALA A 195 -16.14 -0.52 26.12
C ALA A 195 -16.63 0.53 27.14
N VAL A 196 -16.72 1.80 26.75
CA VAL A 196 -17.30 2.86 27.59
C VAL A 196 -18.77 2.58 27.90
N VAL A 197 -19.57 2.25 26.88
CA VAL A 197 -21.00 1.93 27.05
C VAL A 197 -21.19 0.73 27.98
N GLN A 198 -20.40 -0.33 27.83
CA GLN A 198 -20.45 -1.49 28.73
C GLN A 198 -20.14 -1.11 30.19
N ARG A 199 -19.14 -0.24 30.42
CA ARG A 199 -18.82 0.27 31.77
C ARG A 199 -19.99 1.06 32.35
N VAL A 200 -20.57 1.98 31.58
CA VAL A 200 -21.73 2.77 32.02
C VAL A 200 -22.94 1.88 32.32
N GLN A 201 -23.23 0.91 31.46
CA GLN A 201 -24.33 -0.03 31.63
C GLN A 201 -24.16 -0.86 32.91
N LYS A 202 -22.94 -1.30 33.22
CA LYS A 202 -22.63 -2.01 34.47
C LYS A 202 -22.89 -1.13 35.70
N VAL A 203 -22.40 0.12 35.69
CA VAL A 203 -22.62 1.07 36.79
C VAL A 203 -24.11 1.36 37.01
N LEU A 204 -24.88 1.55 35.93
CA LEU A 204 -26.33 1.77 36.02
C LEU A 204 -27.06 0.57 36.64
N LYS A 205 -26.71 -0.66 36.21
CA LYS A 205 -27.31 -1.89 36.75
C LYS A 205 -26.97 -2.09 38.23
N GLU A 206 -25.76 -1.74 38.66
CA GLU A 206 -25.37 -1.76 40.08
C GLU A 206 -26.15 -0.73 40.91
N LYS A 207 -26.37 0.48 40.38
CA LYS A 207 -27.20 1.52 41.02
C LYS A 207 -28.67 1.13 41.13
N GLU A 208 -29.25 0.50 40.11
CA GLU A 208 -30.62 0.00 40.15
C GLU A 208 -30.80 -1.11 41.19
N ASN A 209 -29.90 -2.10 41.20
CA ASN A 209 -29.93 -3.20 42.16
C ASN A 209 -29.79 -2.71 43.62
N SER A 210 -28.91 -1.74 43.87
CA SER A 210 -28.74 -1.15 45.21
C SER A 210 -29.98 -0.36 45.64
N SER A 211 -30.57 0.44 44.74
CA SER A 211 -31.82 1.16 45.01
C SER A 211 -32.96 0.20 45.34
N GLN A 212 -33.11 -0.90 44.60
CA GLN A 212 -34.14 -1.91 44.84
C GLN A 212 -33.93 -2.67 46.16
N ARG A 213 -32.66 -2.93 46.56
CA ARG A 213 -32.34 -3.51 47.88
C ARG A 213 -32.71 -2.56 49.02
N ILE A 214 -32.37 -1.28 48.89
CA ILE A 214 -32.71 -0.24 49.89
C ILE A 214 -34.24 -0.13 50.03
N GLY A 215 -34.98 -0.08 48.92
CA GLY A 215 -36.43 -0.04 48.94
C GLY A 215 -37.06 -1.26 49.64
N LYS A 216 -36.53 -2.48 49.40
CA LYS A 216 -36.96 -3.70 50.11
C LYS A 216 -36.65 -3.64 51.61
N GLN A 217 -35.49 -3.12 52.00
CA GLN A 217 -35.10 -2.99 53.40
C GLN A 217 -36.04 -2.05 54.17
N ILE A 218 -36.35 -0.89 53.59
CA ILE A 218 -37.26 0.11 54.19
C ILE A 218 -38.67 -0.47 54.34
N ASN A 219 -39.15 -1.22 53.35
CA ASN A 219 -40.47 -1.87 53.41
C ASN A 219 -40.55 -2.96 54.49
N LEU A 220 -39.45 -3.67 54.75
CA LEU A 220 -39.33 -4.65 55.84
C LEU A 220 -39.37 -4.00 57.22
N TYR A 221 -38.69 -2.85 57.41
CA TYR A 221 -38.73 -2.10 58.66
C TYR A 221 -40.11 -1.53 58.96
N LEU A 222 -40.83 -1.06 57.95
CA LEU A 222 -42.19 -0.51 58.10
C LEU A 222 -43.28 -1.56 58.39
N LYS A 223 -43.00 -2.85 58.16
CA LYS A 223 -43.93 -3.96 58.47
C LYS A 223 -43.75 -4.56 59.87
N GLN A 224 -42.73 -4.15 60.60
CA GLN A 224 -42.45 -4.62 61.98
C GLN A 224 -42.89 -3.64 63.06
N THR A 225 -43.37 -2.45 62.67
CA THR A 225 -44.05 -1.45 63.51
C THR A 225 -45.55 -1.52 63.25
#